data_AF-A0A1G7IMH8-F1
#
_entry.id   AF-A0A1G7IMH8-F1
#
_cell.length_a   1.000
_cell.length_b   1.000
_cell.length_c   1.000
_cell.angle_alpha   90.00
_cell.angle_beta   90.00
_cell.angle_gamma   90.00
#
_symmetry.space_group_name_H-M   'P 1'
#
loop_
_entity.id
_entity.type
_entity.pdbx_description
1 polymer ?
#
loop_
_entity_poly.entity_id
_entity_poly.type
_entity_poly.pdbx_seq_one_letter_code
_entity_poly.pdbx_strand_id
1 'polypeptide(L)'
;MNKILLVQSKLLNKINQYKHTAERDYPIEWEKIHMVSCAKIGLLLAAKRNIEPEMAAIACSLHDYGRIVTGKQAYHAVNGYEPVKEFLAEIGLFTNDEIEKLAQAVKNHSNKHVVGTPLEEIVKDADVLDCYQYGDELERPEQRERLKKVIAELGYSELS
;
A
#
# COMPACT_ATOMS: atom_id res chain seq x y z
N MET A 1 10.89 -19.87 0.41
CA MET A 1 10.74 -18.80 -0.60
C MET A 1 10.13 -17.60 0.10
N ASN A 2 10.67 -16.39 -0.09
CA ASN A 2 10.19 -15.18 0.59
C ASN A 2 8.75 -14.84 0.13
N LYS A 3 7.76 -14.82 1.03
CA LYS A 3 6.34 -14.60 0.66
C LYS A 3 6.13 -13.22 0.02
N ILE A 4 6.83 -12.19 0.50
CA ILE A 4 6.79 -10.83 -0.07
C ILE A 4 7.14 -10.88 -1.55
N LEU A 5 8.26 -11.54 -1.90
CA LEU A 5 8.70 -11.66 -3.28
C LEU A 5 7.69 -12.42 -4.15
N LEU A 6 7.08 -13.48 -3.62
CA LEU A 6 6.05 -14.24 -4.35
C LEU A 6 4.83 -13.37 -4.63
N VAL A 7 4.29 -12.71 -3.60
CA VAL A 7 3.12 -11.82 -3.74
C VAL A 7 3.42 -10.69 -4.73
N GLN A 8 4.55 -10.00 -4.58
CA GLN A 8 4.93 -8.92 -5.48
C GLN A 8 5.13 -9.41 -6.93
N SER A 9 5.68 -10.61 -7.13
CA SER A 9 5.80 -11.20 -8.48
C SER A 9 4.44 -11.49 -9.11
N LYS A 10 3.49 -12.02 -8.32
CA LYS A 10 2.11 -12.25 -8.77
C LYS A 10 1.39 -10.93 -9.05
N LEU A 11 1.61 -9.92 -8.22
CA LEU A 11 1.03 -8.60 -8.38
C LEU A 11 1.57 -7.88 -9.62
N LEU A 12 2.88 -7.98 -9.91
CA LEU A 12 3.47 -7.49 -11.16
C LEU A 12 2.78 -8.08 -12.39
N ASN A 13 2.50 -9.39 -12.37
CA ASN A 13 1.77 -10.04 -13.45
C ASN A 13 0.34 -9.49 -13.56
N LYS A 14 -0.35 -9.30 -12.43
CA LYS A 14 -1.68 -8.69 -12.40
C LYS A 14 -1.66 -7.29 -12.99
N ILE A 15 -0.74 -6.42 -12.56
CA ILE A 15 -0.58 -5.07 -13.11
C ILE A 15 -0.41 -5.08 -14.63
N ASN A 16 0.42 -5.99 -15.16
CA ASN A 16 0.66 -6.08 -16.60
C ASN A 16 -0.60 -6.49 -17.39
N GLN A 17 -1.54 -7.23 -16.79
CA GLN A 17 -2.82 -7.57 -17.43
C GLN A 17 -3.71 -6.34 -17.66
N TYR A 18 -3.59 -5.30 -16.82
CA TYR A 18 -4.41 -4.08 -16.90
C TYR A 18 -3.71 -2.91 -17.62
N LYS A 19 -2.57 -3.17 -18.28
CA LYS A 19 -1.79 -2.13 -18.97
C LYS A 19 -2.58 -1.42 -20.09
N HIS A 20 -3.53 -2.11 -20.73
CA HIS A 20 -4.23 -1.63 -21.92
C HIS A 20 -5.76 -1.60 -21.79
N THR A 21 -6.29 -1.74 -20.57
CA THR A 21 -7.71 -2.06 -20.37
C THR A 21 -8.58 -0.87 -20.00
N ALA A 22 -8.01 0.29 -19.65
CA ALA A 22 -8.76 1.50 -19.28
C ALA A 22 -7.93 2.78 -19.41
N GLU A 23 -8.60 3.92 -19.52
CA GLU A 23 -7.99 5.24 -19.27
C GLU A 23 -7.64 5.36 -17.78
N ARG A 24 -6.36 5.60 -17.47
CA ARG A 24 -5.82 5.54 -16.11
C ARG A 24 -5.50 6.94 -15.59
N ASP A 25 -5.87 7.20 -14.35
CA ASP A 25 -5.56 8.46 -13.66
C ASP A 25 -4.07 8.53 -13.26
N TYR A 26 -3.44 7.35 -13.06
CA TYR A 26 -2.01 7.20 -12.81
C TYR A 26 -1.35 6.28 -13.85
N PRO A 27 -0.09 6.53 -14.25
CA PRO A 27 0.67 5.63 -15.11
C PRO A 27 0.77 4.22 -14.52
N ILE A 28 0.77 3.18 -15.38
CA ILE A 28 0.91 1.80 -14.89
C ILE A 28 2.30 1.57 -14.26
N GLU A 29 3.30 2.33 -14.68
CA GLU A 29 4.66 2.34 -14.13
C GLU A 29 4.67 2.81 -12.67
N TRP A 30 3.82 3.79 -12.33
CA TRP A 30 3.65 4.25 -10.96
C TRP A 30 3.22 3.10 -10.06
N GLU A 31 2.20 2.32 -10.46
CA GLU A 31 1.74 1.17 -9.66
C GLU A 31 2.85 0.16 -9.36
N LYS A 32 3.75 -0.07 -10.33
CA LYS A 32 4.87 -1.00 -10.16
C LYS A 32 5.93 -0.48 -9.21
N ILE A 33 6.24 0.81 -9.30
CA ILE A 33 7.27 1.45 -8.50
C ILE A 33 6.74 1.61 -7.07
N HIS A 34 5.61 2.29 -6.93
CA HIS A 34 4.99 2.65 -5.66
C HIS A 34 4.68 1.43 -4.80
N MET A 35 4.18 0.32 -5.37
CA MET A 35 3.93 -0.88 -4.58
C MET A 35 5.20 -1.47 -3.94
N VAL A 36 6.35 -1.40 -4.64
CA VAL A 36 7.59 -2.01 -4.17
C VAL A 36 8.30 -1.09 -3.18
N SER A 37 8.36 0.21 -3.47
CA SER A 37 8.97 1.22 -2.60
C SER A 37 8.19 1.37 -1.29
N CYS A 38 6.87 1.51 -1.37
CA CYS A 38 5.98 1.56 -0.20
C CYS A 38 6.11 0.28 0.66
N ALA A 39 6.24 -0.90 0.03
CA ALA A 39 6.48 -2.14 0.76
C ALA A 39 7.80 -2.17 1.54
N LYS A 40 8.87 -1.55 1.04
CA LYS A 40 10.13 -1.44 1.78
C LYS A 40 10.03 -0.49 2.95
N ILE A 41 9.33 0.63 2.77
CA ILE A 41 9.04 1.57 3.87
C ILE A 41 8.21 0.86 4.95
N GLY A 42 7.12 0.20 4.55
CA GLY A 42 6.25 -0.54 5.47
C GLY A 42 6.99 -1.61 6.27
N LEU A 43 7.92 -2.33 5.63
CA LEU A 43 8.78 -3.32 6.31
C LEU A 43 9.62 -2.68 7.43
N LEU A 44 10.25 -1.54 7.15
CA LEU A 44 11.09 -0.84 8.11
C LEU A 44 10.28 -0.21 9.25
N LEU A 45 9.14 0.41 8.93
CA LEU A 45 8.22 0.96 9.93
C LEU A 45 7.68 -0.14 10.85
N ALA A 46 7.28 -1.29 10.29
CA ALA A 46 6.81 -2.42 11.07
C ALA A 46 7.87 -2.94 12.05
N ALA A 47 9.10 -3.12 11.58
CA ALA A 47 10.22 -3.54 12.41
C ALA A 47 10.47 -2.56 13.57
N LYS A 48 10.44 -1.24 13.28
CA LYS A 48 10.61 -0.21 14.31
C LYS A 48 9.46 -0.17 15.32
N ARG A 49 8.24 -0.47 14.88
CA ARG A 49 7.01 -0.43 15.69
C ARG A 49 6.66 -1.76 16.37
N ASN A 50 7.52 -2.79 16.25
CA ASN A 50 7.28 -4.15 16.75
C ASN A 50 5.99 -4.80 16.18
N ILE A 51 5.70 -4.52 14.91
CA ILE A 51 4.61 -5.16 14.15
C ILE A 51 5.23 -6.15 13.16
N GLU A 52 4.50 -7.22 12.82
CA GLU A 52 4.97 -8.28 11.93
C GLU A 52 5.38 -7.70 10.54
N PRO A 53 6.68 -7.71 10.18
CA PRO A 53 7.14 -6.98 8.99
C PRO A 53 6.73 -7.61 7.65
N GLU A 54 6.53 -8.92 7.57
CA GLU A 54 6.13 -9.60 6.33
C GLU A 54 4.72 -9.15 5.91
N MET A 55 3.76 -9.17 6.83
CA MET A 55 2.37 -8.73 6.62
C MET A 55 2.29 -7.24 6.31
N ALA A 56 3.11 -6.41 6.96
CA ALA A 56 3.17 -4.97 6.66
C ALA A 56 3.66 -4.69 5.23
N ALA A 57 4.75 -5.34 4.81
CA ALA A 57 5.26 -5.20 3.45
C ALA A 57 4.26 -5.69 2.40
N ILE A 58 3.55 -6.78 2.69
CA ILE A 58 2.50 -7.33 1.81
C ILE A 58 1.31 -6.37 1.74
N ALA A 59 0.82 -5.85 2.87
CA ALA A 59 -0.28 -4.88 2.89
C ALA A 59 0.07 -3.61 2.11
N CYS A 60 1.27 -3.08 2.29
CA CYS A 60 1.77 -1.93 1.53
C CYS A 60 1.91 -2.24 0.04
N SER A 61 2.29 -3.46 -0.34
CA SER A 61 2.33 -3.85 -1.77
C SER A 61 0.93 -3.83 -2.40
N LEU A 62 -0.11 -4.10 -1.63
CA LEU A 62 -1.47 -4.31 -2.13
C LEU A 62 -2.38 -3.09 -2.03
N HIS A 63 -1.96 -2.02 -1.34
CA HIS A 63 -2.89 -0.98 -0.87
C HIS A 63 -3.66 -0.28 -2.00
N ASP A 64 -3.06 -0.14 -3.19
CA ASP A 64 -3.65 0.47 -4.38
C ASP A 64 -4.29 -0.53 -5.35
N TYR A 65 -4.60 -1.75 -4.91
CA TYR A 65 -5.14 -2.80 -5.78
C TYR A 65 -6.39 -2.38 -6.57
N GLY A 66 -7.26 -1.55 -5.98
CA GLY A 66 -8.42 -1.02 -6.69
C GLY A 66 -8.05 -0.10 -7.86
N ARG A 67 -6.97 0.68 -7.76
CA ARG A 67 -6.48 1.52 -8.87
C ARG A 67 -5.84 0.67 -9.96
N ILE A 68 -5.15 -0.42 -9.59
CA ILE A 68 -4.62 -1.41 -10.54
C ILE A 68 -5.75 -1.94 -11.43
N VAL A 69 -6.85 -2.40 -10.81
CA VAL A 69 -7.99 -3.02 -11.50
C VAL A 69 -8.84 -2.01 -12.28
N THR A 70 -9.13 -0.84 -11.69
CA THR A 70 -10.10 0.11 -12.27
C THR A 70 -9.45 1.20 -13.12
N GLY A 71 -8.16 1.47 -12.91
CA GLY A 71 -7.46 2.63 -13.46
C GLY A 71 -7.80 3.96 -12.79
N LYS A 72 -8.71 3.98 -11.80
CA LYS A 72 -9.24 5.22 -11.21
C LYS A 72 -8.75 5.47 -9.80
N GLN A 73 -8.38 6.73 -9.52
CA GLN A 73 -7.97 7.19 -8.19
C GLN A 73 -9.19 7.39 -7.29
N ALA A 74 -10.32 7.83 -7.83
CA ALA A 74 -11.54 7.97 -7.03
C ALA A 74 -11.99 6.60 -6.48
N TYR A 75 -12.18 6.52 -5.16
CA TYR A 75 -12.65 5.33 -4.45
C TYR A 75 -11.76 4.07 -4.58
N HIS A 76 -10.50 4.19 -5.04
CA HIS A 76 -9.60 3.05 -5.27
C HIS A 76 -9.44 2.15 -4.03
N ALA A 77 -9.35 2.72 -2.83
CA ALA A 77 -9.20 1.95 -1.60
C ALA A 77 -10.40 1.01 -1.38
N VAL A 78 -11.62 1.54 -1.42
CA VAL A 78 -12.86 0.74 -1.24
C VAL A 78 -13.04 -0.26 -2.37
N ASN A 79 -12.77 0.16 -3.61
CA ASN A 79 -12.86 -0.71 -4.79
C ASN A 79 -11.79 -1.81 -4.82
N GLY A 80 -10.73 -1.68 -4.02
CA GLY A 80 -9.71 -2.72 -3.86
C GLY A 80 -10.10 -3.85 -2.92
N TYR A 81 -11.13 -3.67 -2.07
CA TYR A 81 -11.45 -4.58 -0.97
C TYR A 81 -11.81 -6.00 -1.43
N GLU A 82 -12.80 -6.17 -2.32
CA GLU A 82 -13.15 -7.52 -2.81
C GLU A 82 -12.10 -8.09 -3.78
N PRO A 83 -11.60 -7.33 -4.79
CA PRO A 83 -10.65 -7.88 -5.74
C PRO A 83 -9.32 -8.34 -5.12
N VAL A 84 -8.87 -7.72 -4.04
CA VAL A 84 -7.65 -8.17 -3.35
C VAL A 84 -7.88 -9.47 -2.58
N LYS A 85 -9.09 -9.71 -2.07
CA LYS A 85 -9.44 -10.97 -1.40
C LYS A 85 -9.41 -12.13 -2.38
N GLU A 86 -10.00 -11.93 -3.56
CA GLU A 86 -9.95 -12.89 -4.66
C GLU A 86 -8.50 -13.22 -5.05
N PHE A 87 -7.67 -12.18 -5.23
CA PHE A 87 -6.26 -12.35 -5.55
C PHE A 87 -5.46 -13.12 -4.50
N LEU A 88 -5.66 -12.83 -3.21
CA LEU A 88 -4.97 -13.52 -2.13
C LEU A 88 -5.45 -14.97 -1.97
N ALA A 89 -6.74 -15.23 -2.20
CA ALA A 89 -7.30 -16.58 -2.23
C ALA A 89 -6.72 -17.40 -3.39
N GLU A 90 -6.59 -16.81 -4.59
CA GLU A 90 -5.94 -17.42 -5.76
C GLU A 90 -4.45 -17.74 -5.51
N ILE A 91 -3.75 -16.89 -4.76
CA ILE A 91 -2.36 -17.12 -4.37
C ILE A 91 -2.23 -18.33 -3.42
N GLY A 92 -3.22 -18.57 -2.55
CA GLY A 92 -3.28 -19.74 -1.68
C GLY A 92 -2.21 -19.79 -0.58
N LEU A 93 -1.70 -18.62 -0.15
CA LEU A 93 -0.65 -18.51 0.88
C LEU A 93 -1.14 -18.01 2.25
N PHE A 94 -2.39 -17.59 2.34
CA PHE A 94 -2.94 -16.90 3.50
C PHE A 94 -4.19 -17.61 4.03
N THR A 95 -4.38 -17.55 5.33
CA THR A 95 -5.64 -17.92 5.98
C THR A 95 -6.73 -16.88 5.68
N ASN A 96 -8.00 -17.26 5.85
CA ASN A 96 -9.13 -16.32 5.66
C ASN A 96 -9.00 -15.07 6.55
N ASP A 97 -8.50 -15.23 7.78
CA ASP A 97 -8.30 -14.11 8.72
C ASP A 97 -7.17 -13.18 8.26
N GLU A 98 -6.09 -13.71 7.69
CA GLU A 98 -5.01 -12.91 7.12
C GLU A 98 -5.47 -12.17 5.86
N ILE A 99 -6.24 -12.84 4.99
CA ILE A 99 -6.84 -12.23 3.81
C ILE A 99 -7.73 -11.05 4.23
N GLU A 100 -8.58 -11.24 5.23
CA GLU A 100 -9.46 -10.19 5.72
C GLU A 100 -8.68 -9.01 6.31
N LYS A 101 -7.64 -9.25 7.11
CA LYS A 101 -6.76 -8.20 7.66
C LYS A 101 -6.08 -7.40 6.55
N LEU A 102 -5.55 -8.07 5.52
CA LEU A 102 -4.92 -7.42 4.38
C LEU A 102 -5.95 -6.60 3.58
N ALA A 103 -7.13 -7.15 3.33
CA ALA A 103 -8.19 -6.46 2.60
C ALA A 103 -8.71 -5.22 3.35
N GLN A 104 -8.86 -5.29 4.68
CA GLN A 104 -9.20 -4.11 5.48
C GLN A 104 -8.11 -3.04 5.41
N ALA A 105 -6.83 -3.44 5.45
CA ALA A 105 -5.72 -2.51 5.24
C ALA A 105 -5.79 -1.81 3.88
N VAL A 106 -6.05 -2.56 2.80
CA VAL A 106 -6.31 -2.00 1.46
C VAL A 106 -7.51 -1.04 1.48
N LYS A 107 -8.64 -1.44 2.06
CA LYS A 107 -9.87 -0.63 2.10
C LYS A 107 -9.69 0.68 2.85
N ASN A 108 -8.96 0.66 3.96
CA ASN A 108 -8.91 1.75 4.93
C ASN A 108 -7.70 2.66 4.76
N HIS A 109 -6.69 2.34 3.93
CA HIS A 109 -5.46 3.14 3.81
C HIS A 109 -5.70 4.59 3.34
N SER A 110 -6.79 4.85 2.61
CA SER A 110 -7.15 6.22 2.20
C SER A 110 -7.83 7.03 3.32
N ASN A 111 -8.36 6.37 4.36
CA ASN A 111 -9.00 6.99 5.53
C ASN A 111 -7.96 7.44 6.56
N LYS A 112 -7.09 8.37 6.14
CA LYS A 112 -5.93 8.81 6.91
C LYS A 112 -6.27 9.59 8.20
N HIS A 113 -7.48 10.14 8.30
CA HIS A 113 -7.99 10.82 9.48
C HIS A 113 -8.56 9.86 10.55
N VAL A 114 -8.85 8.61 10.17
CA VAL A 114 -9.35 7.57 11.10
C VAL A 114 -8.16 6.76 11.60
N VAL A 115 -8.07 6.56 12.91
CA VAL A 115 -7.09 5.64 13.50
C VAL A 115 -7.58 4.21 13.30
N GLY A 116 -6.74 3.39 12.68
CA GLY A 116 -7.00 2.01 12.34
C GLY A 116 -6.25 1.00 13.20
N THR A 117 -6.14 -0.22 12.70
CA THR A 117 -5.27 -1.26 13.27
C THR A 117 -3.78 -0.89 13.09
N PRO A 118 -2.85 -1.50 13.85
CA PRO A 118 -1.42 -1.25 13.66
C PRO A 118 -0.94 -1.48 12.21
N LEU A 119 -1.51 -2.48 11.52
CA LEU A 119 -1.21 -2.75 10.11
C LEU A 119 -1.69 -1.62 9.20
N GLU A 120 -2.93 -1.15 9.40
CA GLU A 120 -3.51 -0.02 8.65
C GLU A 120 -2.70 1.27 8.83
N GLU A 121 -2.25 1.55 10.05
CA GLU A 121 -1.45 2.73 10.33
C GLU A 121 -0.07 2.67 9.64
N ILE A 122 0.55 1.49 9.55
CA ILE A 122 1.78 1.33 8.77
C ILE A 122 1.54 1.60 7.30
N VAL A 123 0.47 1.07 6.70
CA VAL A 123 0.17 1.31 5.28
C VAL A 123 -0.07 2.79 5.01
N LYS A 124 -0.86 3.47 5.85
CA LYS A 124 -1.14 4.91 5.71
C LYS A 124 0.12 5.76 5.76
N ASP A 125 1.02 5.43 6.67
CA ASP A 125 2.25 6.17 6.92
C ASP A 125 3.30 5.88 5.84
N ALA A 126 3.40 4.62 5.39
CA ALA A 126 4.29 4.23 4.31
C ALA A 126 3.89 4.87 2.97
N ASP A 127 2.59 4.85 2.64
CA ASP A 127 2.04 5.48 1.44
C ASP A 127 2.35 6.99 1.40
N VAL A 128 2.09 7.71 2.51
CA VAL A 128 2.40 9.14 2.61
C VAL A 128 3.88 9.44 2.44
N LEU A 129 4.75 8.67 3.10
CA LEU A 129 6.20 8.87 2.98
C LEU A 129 6.68 8.60 1.56
N ASP A 130 6.21 7.52 0.93
CA ASP A 130 6.61 7.15 -0.42
C ASP A 130 6.20 8.21 -1.44
N CYS A 131 4.94 8.64 -1.41
CA CYS A 131 4.43 9.71 -2.27
C CYS A 131 5.26 11.00 -2.13
N TYR A 132 5.54 11.41 -0.89
CA TYR A 132 6.39 12.58 -0.62
C TYR A 132 7.80 12.42 -1.18
N GLN A 133 8.41 11.23 -1.08
CA GLN A 133 9.75 10.95 -1.61
C GLN A 133 9.83 10.98 -3.13
N TYR A 134 8.71 10.77 -3.83
CA TYR A 134 8.59 10.96 -5.27
C TYR A 134 8.19 12.38 -5.69
N GLY A 135 7.97 13.28 -4.72
CA GLY A 135 7.64 14.69 -4.96
C GLY A 135 6.15 14.96 -5.13
N ASP A 136 5.27 14.02 -4.78
CA ASP A 136 3.82 14.24 -4.84
C ASP A 136 3.35 15.29 -3.83
N GLU A 137 2.40 16.12 -4.25
CA GLU A 137 1.77 17.09 -3.37
C GLU A 137 0.81 16.40 -2.38
N LEU A 138 1.06 16.59 -1.09
CA LEU A 138 0.19 16.12 -0.02
C LEU A 138 -0.92 17.14 0.26
N GLU A 139 -1.99 17.10 -0.54
CA GLU A 139 -3.09 18.07 -0.48
C GLU A 139 -3.85 18.06 0.86
N ARG A 140 -4.02 16.89 1.48
CA ARG A 140 -4.85 16.75 2.69
C ARG A 140 -4.05 17.01 3.98
N PRO A 141 -4.60 17.77 4.94
CA PRO A 141 -3.93 18.05 6.22
C PRO A 141 -3.47 16.80 6.96
N GLU A 142 -4.28 15.74 6.99
CA GLU A 142 -3.94 14.50 7.67
C GLU A 142 -2.76 13.75 7.03
N GLN A 143 -2.50 13.93 5.72
CA GLN A 143 -1.29 13.39 5.07
C GLN A 143 -0.06 14.11 5.60
N ARG A 144 -0.09 15.45 5.65
CA ARG A 144 1.04 16.26 6.13
C ARG A 144 1.35 15.98 7.61
N GLU A 145 0.34 15.82 8.44
CA GLU A 145 0.54 15.48 9.86
C GLU A 145 1.11 14.08 10.06
N ARG A 146 0.72 13.10 9.23
CA ARG A 146 1.35 11.77 9.22
C ARG A 146 2.80 11.85 8.78
N LEU A 147 3.09 12.58 7.68
CA LEU A 147 4.45 12.75 7.19
C LEU A 147 5.37 13.30 8.28
N LYS A 148 4.98 14.38 8.96
CA LYS A 148 5.76 14.97 10.07
C LYS A 148 6.09 13.95 11.16
N LYS A 149 5.11 13.13 11.56
CA LYS A 149 5.31 12.09 12.58
C LYS A 149 6.28 11.01 12.11
N VAL A 150 6.12 10.54 10.88
CA VAL A 150 6.97 9.49 10.29
C VAL A 150 8.41 9.99 10.11
N ILE A 151 8.60 11.21 9.63
CA ILE A 151 9.93 11.83 9.50
C ILE A 151 10.60 11.95 10.87
N ALA A 152 9.89 12.46 11.87
CA ALA A 152 10.40 12.57 13.24
C ALA A 152 10.73 11.19 13.84
N GLU A 153 9.92 10.18 13.57
CA GLU A 153 10.14 8.79 13.99
C GLU A 153 11.42 8.20 13.35
N LEU A 154 11.64 8.43 12.06
CA LEU A 154 12.77 7.90 11.29
C LEU A 154 14.07 8.69 11.50
N GLY A 155 13.99 9.94 11.96
CA GLY A 155 15.16 10.73 12.35
C GLY A 155 15.96 11.33 11.19
N TYR A 156 15.35 11.52 10.00
CA TYR A 156 15.97 12.26 8.89
C TYR A 156 15.31 13.65 8.78
N SER A 157 16.09 14.69 8.48
CA SER A 157 15.54 16.01 8.09
C SER A 157 14.92 15.92 6.69
N GLU A 158 14.05 16.87 6.32
CA GLU A 158 13.45 16.96 4.98
C GLU A 158 14.50 16.68 3.89
N LEU A 159 14.14 15.81 2.93
CA LEU A 159 14.99 15.52 1.77
C LEU A 159 15.10 16.82 0.98
N SER A 160 16.28 17.45 1.04
CA SER A 160 16.61 18.69 0.33
C SER A 160 16.62 18.50 -1.17
#